data_AF-A0A7V2NVE1-F1
#
_entry.id   AF-A0A7V2NVE1-F1
#
_cell.length_a   1.000
_cell.length_b   1.000
_cell.length_c   1.000
_cell.angle_alpha   90.00
_cell.angle_beta   90.00
_cell.angle_gamma   90.00
#
_symmetry.space_group_name_H-M   'P 1'
#
loop_
_entity.id
_entity.type
_entity.pdbx_description
1 polymer ?
#
loop_
_entity_poly.entity_id
_entity_poly.type
_entity_poly.pdbx_seq_one_letter_code
_entity_poly.pdbx_strand_id
1 'polypeptide(L)'
;MAEEKVREFYLPTRIIFGVGSLSTLGKEAKKLGEKALVIGGRKSFEAYFKPKVESLLEKEGIKLSFFYGWEGEPDTEIVEEGRRIGEKEKVDFIIAIGGGSVIDCGKAISGVIGKKGSVEEFLEGKELPPSPLPFIAIPTTAGTGS
;
A
#
# COMPACT_ATOMS: atom_id res chain seq x y z
N MET A 1 0.47 45.59 17.08
CA MET A 1 1.27 44.83 16.09
C MET A 1 0.58 43.49 15.93
N ALA A 2 0.15 43.12 14.71
CA ALA A 2 -0.51 41.84 14.50
C ALA A 2 0.50 40.71 14.71
N GLU A 3 0.14 39.74 15.54
CA GLU A 3 0.93 38.55 15.85
C GLU A 3 1.17 37.73 14.58
N GLU A 4 2.42 37.39 14.29
CA GLU A 4 2.76 36.55 13.13
C GLU A 4 2.17 35.15 13.31
N LYS A 5 1.18 34.81 12.48
CA LYS A 5 0.59 33.47 12.45
C LYS A 5 1.26 32.65 11.35
N VAL A 6 2.31 31.91 11.72
CA VAL A 6 2.93 30.92 10.83
C VAL A 6 1.98 29.74 10.63
N ARG A 7 1.82 29.28 9.39
CA ARG A 7 1.06 28.08 9.02
C ARG A 7 1.90 27.22 8.08
N GLU A 8 2.00 25.94 8.37
CA GLU A 8 2.72 24.97 7.54
C GLU A 8 1.73 23.97 6.93
N PHE A 9 1.96 23.61 5.65
CA PHE A 9 1.28 22.53 4.94
C PHE A 9 2.34 21.69 4.23
N TYR A 10 2.58 20.48 4.74
CA TYR A 10 3.56 19.55 4.19
C TYR A 10 2.85 18.26 3.75
N LEU A 11 3.02 17.90 2.48
CA LEU A 11 2.44 16.70 1.89
C LEU A 11 3.50 16.00 1.02
N PRO A 12 4.25 15.03 1.59
CA PRO A 12 5.28 14.30 0.83
C PRO A 12 4.67 13.38 -0.23
N THR A 13 3.40 13.02 -0.06
CA THR A 13 2.66 12.15 -0.97
C THR A 13 2.28 12.88 -2.25
N ARG A 14 2.67 12.33 -3.40
CA ARG A 14 2.20 12.79 -4.71
C ARG A 14 0.77 12.29 -4.97
N ILE A 15 -0.16 13.21 -5.19
CA ILE A 15 -1.56 12.90 -5.51
C ILE A 15 -1.78 12.92 -7.03
N ILE A 16 -2.33 11.83 -7.56
CA ILE A 16 -2.77 11.72 -8.96
C ILE A 16 -4.27 11.46 -8.94
N PHE A 17 -5.07 12.42 -9.41
CA PHE A 17 -6.52 12.38 -9.31
C PHE A 17 -7.20 12.76 -10.64
N GLY A 18 -8.48 12.44 -10.76
CA GLY A 18 -9.29 12.65 -11.95
C GLY A 18 -9.79 11.34 -12.56
N VAL A 19 -10.86 11.43 -13.35
CA VAL A 19 -11.41 10.27 -14.07
C VAL A 19 -10.34 9.70 -14.99
N GLY A 20 -10.08 8.39 -14.87
CA GLY A 20 -9.07 7.70 -15.67
C GLY A 20 -7.65 7.71 -15.09
N SER A 21 -7.43 8.27 -13.90
CA SER A 21 -6.10 8.30 -13.25
C SER A 21 -5.48 6.90 -13.08
N LEU A 22 -6.28 5.86 -12.88
CA LEU A 22 -5.80 4.48 -12.78
C LEU A 22 -4.96 4.05 -14.00
N SER A 23 -5.20 4.63 -15.18
CA SER A 23 -4.43 4.32 -16.39
C SER A 23 -2.94 4.68 -16.29
N THR A 24 -2.56 5.56 -15.35
CA THR A 24 -1.15 5.92 -15.13
C THR A 24 -0.41 4.93 -14.24
N LEU A 25 -1.12 3.98 -13.59
CA LEU A 25 -0.58 3.07 -12.57
C LEU A 25 0.69 2.36 -13.04
N GLY A 26 0.67 1.77 -14.25
CA GLY A 26 1.83 1.06 -14.80
C GLY A 26 3.11 1.91 -14.79
N LYS A 27 3.05 3.08 -15.42
CA LYS A 27 4.18 4.01 -15.54
C LYS A 27 4.67 4.53 -14.20
N GLU A 28 3.77 4.71 -13.23
CA GLU A 28 4.14 5.18 -11.89
C GLU A 28 4.74 4.05 -11.05
N ALA A 29 4.17 2.85 -11.11
CA ALA A 29 4.68 1.66 -10.43
C ALA A 29 6.07 1.24 -10.95
N LYS A 30 6.32 1.39 -12.26
CA LYS A 30 7.62 1.04 -12.86
C LYS A 30 8.79 1.83 -12.28
N LYS A 31 8.54 3.02 -11.74
CA LYS A 31 9.56 3.86 -11.09
C LYS A 31 9.97 3.32 -9.71
N LEU A 32 9.18 2.41 -9.13
CA LEU A 32 9.36 1.91 -7.77
C LEU A 32 10.10 0.57 -7.73
N GLY A 33 10.06 -0.22 -8.80
CA GLY A 33 10.74 -1.51 -8.87
C GLY A 33 10.19 -2.43 -9.94
N GLU A 34 10.51 -3.72 -9.82
CA GLU A 34 10.14 -4.76 -10.76
C GLU A 34 9.10 -5.73 -10.20
N LYS A 35 8.93 -5.80 -8.88
CA LYS A 35 8.00 -6.72 -8.23
C LYS A 35 7.13 -6.04 -7.17
N ALA A 36 5.81 -6.14 -7.34
CA ALA A 36 4.83 -5.53 -6.44
C ALA A 36 4.10 -6.58 -5.58
N LEU A 37 3.86 -6.25 -4.31
CA LEU A 37 2.77 -6.87 -3.55
C LEU A 37 1.51 -6.02 -3.73
N VAL A 38 0.48 -6.58 -4.37
CA VAL A 38 -0.82 -5.95 -4.56
C VAL A 38 -1.76 -6.43 -3.47
N ILE A 39 -2.18 -5.48 -2.64
CA ILE A 39 -3.06 -5.69 -1.50
C ILE A 39 -4.46 -5.21 -1.87
N GLY A 40 -5.45 -6.07 -1.65
CA GLY A 40 -6.82 -5.82 -2.08
C GLY A 40 -7.85 -6.09 -0.99
N GLY A 41 -8.99 -5.41 -1.09
CA GLY A 41 -10.18 -5.76 -0.31
C GLY A 41 -10.83 -7.08 -0.74
N ARG A 42 -12.09 -7.28 -0.37
CA ARG A 42 -12.86 -8.50 -0.69
C ARG A 42 -13.26 -8.57 -2.18
N LYS A 43 -14.45 -9.13 -2.46
CA LYS A 43 -15.00 -9.42 -3.80
C LYS A 43 -14.92 -8.28 -4.81
N SER A 44 -14.99 -7.02 -4.37
CA SER A 44 -14.90 -5.86 -5.27
C SER A 44 -13.50 -5.69 -5.88
N PHE A 45 -12.45 -5.98 -5.13
CA PHE A 45 -11.08 -5.96 -5.65
C PHE A 45 -10.91 -7.01 -6.75
N GLU A 46 -11.28 -8.26 -6.44
CA GLU A 46 -11.14 -9.39 -7.35
C GLU A 46 -11.95 -9.21 -8.64
N ALA A 47 -13.20 -8.77 -8.53
CA ALA A 47 -14.07 -8.64 -9.70
C ALA A 47 -13.71 -7.45 -10.61
N TYR A 48 -13.26 -6.32 -10.05
CA TYR A 48 -13.17 -5.07 -10.81
C TYR A 48 -11.76 -4.51 -10.97
N PHE A 49 -10.90 -4.71 -9.96
CA PHE A 49 -9.57 -4.09 -9.91
C PHE A 49 -8.47 -5.04 -10.35
N LYS A 50 -8.50 -6.30 -9.88
CA LYS A 50 -7.45 -7.28 -10.18
C LYS A 50 -7.14 -7.41 -11.69
N PRO A 51 -8.12 -7.64 -12.59
CA PRO A 51 -7.82 -7.76 -14.02
C PRO A 51 -7.24 -6.48 -14.65
N LYS A 52 -7.68 -5.30 -14.18
CA LYS A 52 -7.19 -4.02 -14.68
C LYS A 52 -5.76 -3.76 -14.22
N VAL A 53 -5.47 -4.06 -12.96
CA VAL A 53 -4.15 -3.87 -12.34
C VAL A 53 -3.14 -4.83 -12.96
N GLU A 54 -3.50 -6.10 -13.14
CA GLU A 54 -2.70 -7.09 -13.88
C GLU A 54 -2.34 -6.55 -15.27
N SER A 55 -3.35 -6.18 -16.06
CA SER A 55 -3.13 -5.66 -17.42
C SER A 55 -2.24 -4.42 -17.47
N LEU A 56 -2.36 -3.50 -16.50
CA LEU A 56 -1.58 -2.26 -16.48
C LEU A 56 -0.13 -2.48 -16.06
N LEU A 57 0.11 -3.37 -15.10
CA LEU A 57 1.45 -3.61 -14.55
C LEU A 57 2.26 -4.60 -15.40
N GLU A 58 1.61 -5.63 -15.96
CA GLU A 58 2.27 -6.60 -16.85
C GLU A 58 2.80 -5.94 -18.13
N LYS A 59 2.10 -4.92 -18.66
CA LYS A 59 2.56 -4.12 -19.81
C LYS A 59 3.90 -3.43 -19.58
N GLU A 60 4.23 -3.16 -18.31
CA GLU A 60 5.49 -2.53 -17.89
C GLU A 60 6.52 -3.57 -17.40
N GLY A 61 6.20 -4.86 -17.53
CA GLY A 61 7.04 -5.98 -17.11
C GLY A 61 7.15 -6.13 -15.59
N ILE A 62 6.16 -5.67 -14.82
CA ILE A 62 6.15 -5.75 -13.36
C ILE A 62 5.56 -7.10 -12.93
N LYS A 63 6.28 -7.83 -12.07
CA LYS A 63 5.83 -9.08 -11.47
C LYS A 63 4.89 -8.81 -10.31
N LEU A 64 3.82 -9.59 -10.19
CA LEU A 64 2.77 -9.34 -9.19
C LEU A 64 2.63 -10.51 -8.24
N SER A 65 2.54 -10.19 -6.96
CA SER A 65 2.06 -11.07 -5.90
C SER A 65 0.81 -10.45 -5.30
N PHE A 66 -0.18 -11.26 -4.94
CA PHE A 66 -1.47 -10.75 -4.46
C PHE A 66 -1.73 -11.18 -3.02
N PHE A 67 -2.29 -10.27 -2.23
CA PHE A 67 -2.76 -10.54 -0.87
C PHE A 67 -4.12 -9.85 -0.65
N TYR A 68 -5.20 -10.61 -0.56
CA TYR A 68 -6.55 -10.09 -0.47
C TYR A 68 -7.51 -11.13 0.11
N GLY A 69 -8.74 -10.70 0.42
CA GLY A 69 -9.84 -11.60 0.73
C GLY A 69 -10.06 -11.92 2.21
N TRP A 70 -9.40 -11.21 3.13
CA TRP A 70 -9.69 -11.37 4.56
C TRP A 70 -11.05 -10.76 4.96
N GLU A 71 -11.57 -11.27 6.08
CA GLU A 71 -12.79 -10.77 6.71
C GLU A 71 -12.46 -9.89 7.91
N GLY A 72 -13.38 -8.97 8.26
CA GLY A 72 -13.16 -8.00 9.33
C GLY A 72 -12.16 -6.88 9.02
N GLU A 73 -11.74 -6.21 10.10
CA GLU A 73 -10.64 -5.25 10.11
C GLU A 73 -9.30 -5.99 10.13
N PRO A 74 -8.24 -5.44 9.50
CA PRO A 74 -6.92 -6.04 9.55
C PRO A 74 -6.37 -6.01 10.98
N ASP A 75 -5.81 -7.14 11.41
CA ASP A 75 -5.11 -7.30 12.68
C ASP A 75 -3.62 -7.62 12.43
N THR A 76 -2.90 -7.90 13.53
CA THR A 76 -1.47 -8.21 13.47
C THR A 76 -1.19 -9.51 12.70
N GLU A 77 -2.10 -10.49 12.73
CA GLU A 77 -1.97 -11.75 11.98
C GLU A 77 -2.07 -11.51 10.47
N ILE A 78 -3.01 -10.69 10.02
CA ILE A 78 -3.17 -10.31 8.62
C ILE A 78 -1.94 -9.55 8.10
N VAL A 79 -1.43 -8.60 8.89
CA VAL A 79 -0.21 -7.86 8.52
C VAL A 79 0.99 -8.80 8.45
N GLU A 80 1.12 -9.72 9.40
CA GLU A 80 2.20 -10.70 9.45
C GLU A 80 2.14 -11.68 8.25
N GLU A 81 0.95 -12.10 7.83
CA GLU A 81 0.80 -12.94 6.63
C GLU A 81 1.17 -12.18 5.35
N GLY A 82 0.70 -10.94 5.21
CA GLY A 82 1.11 -10.07 4.10
C GLY A 82 2.62 -9.82 4.08
N ARG A 83 3.25 -9.64 5.25
CA ARG A 83 4.71 -9.54 5.41
C ARG A 83 5.40 -10.79 4.88
N ARG A 84 4.99 -11.98 5.30
CA ARG A 84 5.58 -13.26 4.85
C ARG A 84 5.48 -13.45 3.34
N ILE A 85 4.33 -13.13 2.75
CA ILE A 85 4.16 -13.19 1.29
C ILE A 85 5.13 -12.24 0.61
N GLY A 86 5.20 -10.99 1.07
CA GLY A 86 6.12 -10.00 0.52
C GLY A 86 7.60 -10.41 0.61
N GLU A 87 8.02 -10.97 1.74
CA GLU A 87 9.40 -11.43 1.95
C GLU A 87 9.74 -12.65 1.10
N LYS A 88 8.85 -13.66 1.08
CA LYS A 88 9.00 -14.86 0.25
C LYS A 88 9.13 -14.49 -1.22
N GLU A 89 8.31 -13.56 -1.66
CA GLU A 89 8.26 -13.12 -3.04
C GLU A 89 9.34 -12.09 -3.36
N LYS A 90 10.02 -11.50 -2.36
CA LYS A 90 11.04 -10.46 -2.56
C LYS A 90 10.49 -9.27 -3.34
N VAL A 91 9.39 -8.71 -2.85
CA VAL A 91 8.76 -7.54 -3.47
C VAL A 91 9.58 -6.27 -3.22
N ASP A 92 9.56 -5.36 -4.19
CA ASP A 92 10.27 -4.08 -4.14
C ASP A 92 9.36 -2.95 -3.62
N PHE A 93 8.05 -3.07 -3.81
CA PHE A 93 7.07 -2.06 -3.42
C PHE A 93 5.67 -2.66 -3.19
N ILE A 94 4.78 -1.86 -2.60
CA ILE A 94 3.41 -2.25 -2.29
C ILE A 94 2.40 -1.37 -3.04
N ILE A 95 1.31 -1.98 -3.50
CA ILE A 95 0.14 -1.30 -4.05
C ILE A 95 -1.08 -1.73 -3.24
N ALA A 96 -1.72 -0.81 -2.51
CA ALA A 96 -2.94 -1.09 -1.75
C ALA A 96 -4.17 -0.50 -2.45
N ILE A 97 -5.20 -1.33 -2.69
CA ILE A 97 -6.40 -0.96 -3.45
C ILE A 97 -7.65 -1.30 -2.64
N GLY A 98 -8.32 -0.28 -2.10
CA GLY A 98 -9.51 -0.46 -1.30
C GLY A 98 -9.90 0.77 -0.48
N GLY A 99 -10.64 0.55 0.60
CA GLY A 99 -10.90 1.57 1.62
C GLY A 99 -9.73 1.75 2.60
N GLY A 100 -9.94 2.57 3.63
CA GLY A 100 -8.93 2.89 4.64
C GLY A 100 -8.25 1.66 5.25
N SER A 101 -9.01 0.66 5.68
CA SER A 101 -8.46 -0.56 6.30
C SER A 101 -7.49 -1.31 5.38
N VAL A 102 -7.74 -1.38 4.07
CA VAL A 102 -6.84 -2.02 3.11
C VAL A 102 -5.55 -1.21 2.95
N ILE A 103 -5.67 0.12 2.90
CA ILE A 103 -4.53 1.02 2.77
C ILE A 103 -3.67 0.99 4.03
N ASP A 104 -4.27 1.02 5.22
CA ASP A 104 -3.57 0.96 6.50
C ASP A 104 -2.86 -0.39 6.69
N CYS A 105 -3.50 -1.51 6.31
CA CYS A 105 -2.85 -2.81 6.26
C CYS A 105 -1.62 -2.79 5.34
N GLY A 106 -1.74 -2.18 4.17
CA GLY A 106 -0.62 -2.07 3.23
C GLY A 106 0.54 -1.21 3.74
N LYS A 107 0.24 -0.11 4.44
CA LYS A 107 1.26 0.72 5.11
C LYS A 107 1.98 -0.05 6.20
N ALA A 108 1.22 -0.80 7.02
CA ALA A 108 1.80 -1.62 8.08
C ALA A 108 2.78 -2.65 7.49
N ILE A 109 2.34 -3.40 6.47
CA ILE A 109 3.19 -4.37 5.76
C ILE A 109 4.43 -3.69 5.15
N SER A 110 4.26 -2.54 4.49
CA SER A 110 5.35 -1.74 3.92
C SER A 110 6.41 -1.35 4.96
N GLY A 111 6.00 -1.04 6.19
CA GLY A 111 6.89 -0.68 7.28
C GLY A 111 7.66 -1.86 7.87
N VAL A 112 6.99 -3.01 8.07
CA VAL A 112 7.54 -4.16 8.81
C VAL A 112 8.28 -5.17 7.94
N ILE A 113 8.11 -5.12 6.62
CA ILE A 113 8.77 -6.06 5.71
C ILE A 113 10.29 -5.95 5.77
N GLY A 114 10.97 -7.10 5.88
CA GLY A 114 12.42 -7.18 6.02
C GLY A 114 12.95 -6.69 7.37
N LYS A 115 12.08 -6.42 8.36
CA LYS A 115 12.46 -6.02 9.71
C LYS A 115 12.58 -7.22 10.64
N LYS A 116 13.46 -7.09 11.64
CA LYS A 116 13.63 -8.11 12.68
C LYS A 116 12.64 -7.88 13.81
N GLY A 117 11.68 -8.77 13.94
CA GLY A 117 10.68 -8.78 14.99
C GLY A 117 9.31 -9.18 14.47
N SER A 118 8.39 -9.53 15.36
CA SER A 118 6.98 -9.71 15.01
C SER A 118 6.28 -8.36 14.88
N VAL A 119 5.16 -8.34 14.13
CA VAL A 119 4.27 -7.17 14.07
C VAL A 119 3.79 -6.76 15.47
N GLU A 120 3.52 -7.73 16.33
CA GLU A 120 3.09 -7.49 17.71
C GLU A 120 4.17 -6.77 18.54
N GLU A 121 5.44 -7.18 18.44
CA GLU A 121 6.53 -6.46 19.14
C GLU A 121 6.63 -4.99 18.70
N PHE A 122 6.44 -4.70 17.40
CA PHE A 122 6.43 -3.31 16.89
C PHE A 122 5.21 -2.54 17.39
N LEU A 123 4.06 -3.20 17.52
CA LEU A 123 2.86 -2.60 18.11
C LEU A 123 3.05 -2.29 19.61
N GLU A 124 3.80 -3.13 20.32
CA GLU A 124 4.14 -2.98 21.75
C GLU A 124 5.29 -1.97 22.00
N GLY A 125 5.78 -1.29 20.95
CA GLY A 125 6.73 -0.18 21.09
C GLY A 125 8.18 -0.53 20.77
N LYS A 126 8.47 -1.69 20.17
CA LYS A 126 9.78 -1.95 19.56
C LYS A 126 10.05 -0.93 18.45
N GLU A 127 11.28 -0.44 18.40
CA GLU A 127 11.69 0.55 17.41
C GLU A 127 11.53 0.02 15.98
N LEU A 128 10.78 0.75 15.15
CA LEU A 128 10.61 0.46 13.73
C LEU A 128 11.55 1.35 12.90
N PRO A 129 12.59 0.79 12.25
CA PRO A 129 13.52 1.60 11.46
C PRO A 129 12.81 2.28 10.27
N PRO A 130 13.06 3.58 9.99
CA PRO A 130 12.33 4.37 9.01
C PRO A 130 12.80 4.08 7.57
N SER A 131 12.58 2.85 7.11
CA SER A 131 12.83 2.47 5.71
C SER A 131 11.71 1.56 5.20
N PRO A 132 10.46 2.08 5.11
CA PRO A 132 9.35 1.34 4.52
C PRO A 132 9.63 1.10 3.03
N LEU A 133 9.05 0.03 2.46
CA LEU A 133 9.05 -0.12 1.01
C LEU A 133 8.21 1.01 0.37
N PRO A 134 8.57 1.47 -0.84
CA PRO A 134 7.73 2.39 -1.61
C PRO A 134 6.27 1.90 -1.70
N PHE A 135 5.35 2.86 -1.71
CA PHE A 135 3.92 2.57 -1.53
C PHE A 135 3.06 3.36 -2.50
N ILE A 136 2.07 2.69 -3.12
CA ILE A 136 1.01 3.31 -3.91
C ILE A 136 -0.33 3.00 -3.25
N ALA A 137 -1.08 4.04 -2.91
CA ALA A 137 -2.47 3.94 -2.45
C ALA A 137 -3.45 4.19 -3.61
N ILE A 138 -4.43 3.30 -3.77
CA ILE A 138 -5.55 3.47 -4.71
C ILE A 138 -6.84 3.40 -3.89
N PRO A 139 -7.31 4.54 -3.36
CA PRO A 139 -8.54 4.58 -2.58
C PRO A 139 -9.76 4.30 -3.46
N THR A 140 -10.64 3.43 -2.99
CA THR A 140 -11.92 3.09 -3.66
C THR A 140 -13.13 3.63 -2.91
N THR A 141 -12.92 4.34 -1.81
CA THR A 141 -13.96 5.00 -1.01
C THR A 141 -13.62 6.48 -0.84
N ALA A 142 -14.65 7.34 -0.82
CA ALA A 142 -14.50 8.76 -0.53
C ALA A 142 -14.67 8.98 0.99
N GLY A 143 -13.61 8.74 1.75
CA GLY A 143 -13.66 8.70 3.22
C GLY A 143 -12.35 9.07 3.90
N THR A 144 -11.70 8.10 4.54
CA THR A 144 -10.69 8.27 5.60
C THR A 144 -9.47 9.13 5.26
N GLY A 145 -9.16 9.35 3.99
CA GLY A 145 -7.93 10.05 3.59
C GLY A 145 -6.65 9.31 4.00
N SER A 146 -6.75 7.99 4.20
CA SER A 146 -5.61 7.10 4.46
C SER A 146 -4.66 7.09 3.28
#